data_AF-A0A242KCA3-F1
#
_entry.id   AF-A0A242KCA3-F1
#
_cell.length_a   1.000
_cell.length_b   1.000
_cell.length_c   1.000
_cell.angle_alpha   90.00
_cell.angle_beta   90.00
_cell.angle_gamma   90.00
#
_symmetry.space_group_name_H-M   'P 1'
#
loop_
_entity.id
_entity.type
_entity.pdbx_description
1 polymer ?
#
loop_
_entity_poly.entity_id
_entity_poly.type
_entity_poly.pdbx_seq_one_letter_code
_entity_poly.pdbx_strand_id
1 'polypeptide(L)'
;MVQNRTLQVREDDEKNTCIYSGLFIDRHSGGSSCRNRRTEQQSNHTFTQPFQDEAIFSNYLNISIQNQTYADLGIVLPEKLTTDYFKALTNVLNLLGNYTQSNTGDITFYRNEPNKNELVSHNLIVLGTPKDNSLIKKLNEHLYFQYSDDFDTFISNEKLSIESDYGKSIGTAQLLFSPYNRDAVSLVLTGVDSEAVYLASTQLKSQANASIYQGDAVVVDANYRRYDYRFKKEASADEDESVLSRIISQKDAVIYGIVFVLAVVIVVLVLYFVIKRYYPTPTAKEKGGEQNDQ
;
A
#
# COMPACT_ATOMS: atom_id res chain seq x y z
N MET A 1 -36.20 14.19 27.69
CA MET A 1 -36.19 12.73 27.96
C MET A 1 -36.60 12.07 26.64
N VAL A 2 -35.64 11.67 25.82
CA VAL A 2 -35.91 11.12 24.48
C VAL A 2 -35.41 9.68 24.46
N GLN A 3 -36.32 8.80 24.10
CA GLN A 3 -36.29 7.36 24.28
C GLN A 3 -35.65 6.71 23.05
N ASN A 4 -34.51 6.06 23.23
CA ASN A 4 -33.85 5.27 22.19
C ASN A 4 -34.72 4.05 21.84
N ARG A 5 -35.10 3.90 20.57
CA ARG A 5 -35.68 2.67 20.04
C ARG A 5 -34.57 1.79 19.49
N THR A 6 -34.32 0.67 20.16
CA THR A 6 -33.53 -0.44 19.66
C THR A 6 -34.41 -1.30 18.74
N LEU A 7 -34.03 -1.44 17.47
CA LEU A 7 -34.67 -2.39 16.56
C LEU A 7 -34.11 -3.79 16.84
N GLN A 8 -34.94 -4.64 17.46
CA GLN A 8 -34.72 -6.09 17.56
C GLN A 8 -35.37 -6.74 16.34
N VAL A 9 -34.58 -7.37 15.47
CA VAL A 9 -35.10 -8.21 14.39
C VAL A 9 -35.26 -9.62 14.95
N ARG A 10 -36.50 -10.10 14.86
CA ARG A 10 -37.01 -11.38 15.35
C ARG A 10 -36.64 -12.48 14.35
N GLU A 11 -35.93 -13.50 14.81
CA GLU A 11 -35.76 -14.78 14.11
C GLU A 11 -37.12 -15.51 14.12
N ASP A 12 -37.61 -15.90 12.94
CA ASP A 12 -38.71 -16.84 12.77
C ASP A 12 -38.27 -17.95 11.79
N ASP A 13 -38.82 -19.12 12.07
CA ASP A 13 -38.41 -20.49 11.76
C ASP A 13 -38.25 -20.94 10.29
N GLU A 14 -37.49 -22.03 10.20
CA GLU A 14 -37.61 -23.15 9.25
C GLU A 14 -37.58 -22.87 7.74
N LYS A 15 -36.43 -23.18 7.12
CA LYS A 15 -36.40 -23.97 5.88
C LYS A 15 -35.08 -24.70 5.70
N ASN A 16 -35.14 -26.01 5.88
CA ASN A 16 -34.15 -27.01 5.46
C ASN A 16 -33.67 -26.75 4.03
N THR A 17 -32.39 -26.42 3.86
CA THR A 17 -31.66 -26.69 2.61
C THR A 17 -30.24 -27.15 2.95
N CYS A 18 -30.02 -28.47 2.95
CA CYS A 18 -28.69 -29.06 2.99
C CYS A 18 -28.12 -29.04 1.56
N ILE A 19 -27.09 -28.24 1.30
CA ILE A 19 -26.25 -28.38 0.10
C ILE A 19 -25.00 -29.17 0.53
N TYR A 20 -24.94 -30.46 0.17
CA TYR A 20 -23.73 -31.27 0.29
C TYR A 20 -23.06 -31.36 -1.08
N SER A 21 -21.84 -30.83 -1.19
CA SER A 21 -20.93 -31.14 -2.28
C SER A 21 -19.99 -32.26 -1.82
N GLY A 22 -20.14 -33.44 -2.43
CA GLY A 22 -19.10 -34.46 -2.61
C GLY A 22 -18.77 -35.38 -1.43
N LEU A 23 -19.28 -36.62 -1.45
CA LEU A 23 -18.50 -37.87 -1.56
C LEU A 23 -19.41 -39.10 -1.36
N PHE A 24 -19.30 -40.06 -2.28
CA PHE A 24 -19.69 -41.49 -2.26
C PHE A 24 -20.98 -41.93 -1.52
N ILE A 25 -21.93 -42.42 -2.33
CA ILE A 25 -23.06 -43.24 -1.88
C ILE A 25 -22.61 -44.69 -1.78
N ASP A 26 -22.73 -45.29 -0.59
CA ASP A 26 -23.00 -46.72 -0.47
C ASP A 26 -24.27 -46.92 0.37
N ARG A 27 -25.21 -47.73 -0.15
CA ARG A 27 -26.55 -47.94 0.39
C ARG A 27 -26.54 -49.18 1.27
N HIS A 28 -26.72 -49.04 2.58
CA HIS A 28 -27.55 -49.99 3.35
C HIS A 28 -28.14 -49.38 4.64
N SER A 29 -29.47 -49.45 4.71
CA SER A 29 -30.40 -49.45 5.85
C SER A 29 -30.09 -48.67 7.14
N GLY A 30 -30.94 -47.68 7.41
CA GLY A 30 -31.63 -47.56 8.70
C GLY A 30 -31.07 -46.60 9.75
N GLY A 31 -31.81 -45.54 10.03
CA GLY A 31 -31.80 -44.85 11.33
C GLY A 31 -30.90 -43.61 11.44
N SER A 32 -31.47 -42.44 11.13
CA SER A 32 -30.87 -41.13 11.41
C SER A 32 -30.87 -40.83 12.91
N SER A 33 -29.69 -40.87 13.54
CA SER A 33 -29.43 -40.30 14.87
C SER A 33 -28.30 -39.27 14.75
N CYS A 34 -28.65 -37.99 14.75
CA CYS A 34 -27.68 -36.90 14.72
C CYS A 34 -27.05 -36.71 16.10
N ARG A 35 -25.96 -37.42 16.37
CA ARG A 35 -25.03 -37.12 17.47
C ARG A 35 -24.13 -35.96 17.05
N ASN A 36 -24.20 -34.86 17.77
CA ASN A 36 -23.29 -33.73 17.61
C ASN A 36 -21.89 -34.14 18.12
N ARG A 37 -20.97 -34.51 17.22
CA ARG A 37 -19.53 -34.53 17.53
C ARG A 37 -18.96 -33.18 17.12
N ARG A 38 -18.65 -32.34 18.13
CA ARG A 38 -17.66 -31.28 17.95
C ARG A 38 -16.34 -31.94 17.58
N THR A 39 -15.89 -31.73 16.36
CA THR A 39 -14.46 -31.72 16.04
C THR A 39 -14.08 -30.25 15.90
N GLU A 40 -13.51 -29.68 16.97
CA GLU A 40 -12.71 -28.47 16.88
C GLU A 40 -11.49 -28.80 16.00
N GLN A 41 -11.56 -28.45 14.71
CA GLN A 41 -10.34 -28.10 13.99
C GLN A 41 -10.07 -26.63 14.27
N GLN A 42 -9.35 -26.37 15.37
CA GLN A 42 -8.63 -25.10 15.52
C GLN A 42 -7.48 -25.11 14.51
N SER A 43 -7.73 -24.62 13.31
CA SER A 43 -6.67 -24.14 12.44
C SER A 43 -6.22 -22.78 12.95
N ASN A 44 -5.24 -22.78 13.86
CA ASN A 44 -4.51 -21.57 14.25
C ASN A 44 -3.59 -21.15 13.10
N HIS A 45 -4.17 -20.69 11.99
CA HIS A 45 -3.44 -19.90 11.01
C HIS A 45 -3.55 -18.45 11.43
N THR A 46 -2.60 -18.00 12.25
CA THR A 46 -2.32 -16.57 12.36
C THR A 46 -1.82 -16.12 11.00
N PHE A 47 -2.72 -15.55 10.20
CA PHE A 47 -2.34 -14.86 8.98
C PHE A 47 -1.73 -13.52 9.41
N THR A 48 -0.43 -13.51 9.66
CA THR A 48 0.33 -12.26 9.75
C THR A 48 0.50 -11.76 8.33
N GLN A 49 -0.36 -10.82 7.90
CA GLN A 49 -0.10 -10.06 6.68
C GLN A 49 1.25 -9.36 6.87
N PRO A 50 2.20 -9.48 5.92
CA PRO A 50 3.44 -8.74 6.01
C PRO A 50 3.10 -7.25 6.01
N PHE A 51 3.74 -6.51 6.93
CA PHE A 51 3.73 -5.05 6.95
C PHE A 51 4.02 -4.54 5.54
N GLN A 52 3.11 -3.73 4.98
CA GLN A 52 3.20 -3.28 3.61
C GLN A 52 3.97 -1.96 3.59
N ASP A 53 5.25 -2.01 3.20
CA ASP A 53 6.14 -0.83 3.12
C ASP A 53 5.67 0.21 2.08
N GLU A 54 4.66 -0.12 1.26
CA GLU A 54 4.18 0.71 0.17
C GLU A 54 2.67 1.02 0.28
N ALA A 55 2.34 2.26 0.64
CA ALA A 55 1.00 2.80 0.45
C ALA A 55 0.80 3.16 -1.04
N ILE A 56 0.21 2.23 -1.80
CA ILE A 56 -0.24 2.41 -3.19
C ILE A 56 -1.71 2.10 -3.34
N PHE A 57 -2.36 2.71 -4.33
CA PHE A 57 -3.78 2.50 -4.60
C PHE A 57 -4.14 1.03 -4.89
N SER A 58 -3.28 0.27 -5.59
CA SER A 58 -3.49 -1.17 -5.81
C SER A 58 -3.54 -1.99 -4.51
N ASN A 59 -2.91 -1.51 -3.44
CA ASN A 59 -2.85 -2.18 -2.14
C ASN A 59 -3.72 -1.50 -1.07
N TYR A 60 -4.27 -0.32 -1.35
CA TYR A 60 -5.02 0.48 -0.38
C TYR A 60 -6.20 -0.26 0.25
N LEU A 61 -6.88 -1.08 -0.55
CA LEU A 61 -8.02 -1.85 -0.07
C LEU A 61 -7.61 -2.95 0.90
N ASN A 62 -6.43 -3.55 0.72
CA ASN A 62 -5.88 -4.51 1.68
C ASN A 62 -5.44 -3.83 2.99
N ILE A 63 -5.08 -2.54 2.94
CA ILE A 63 -4.72 -1.75 4.13
C ILE A 63 -5.99 -1.35 4.91
N SER A 64 -7.06 -0.97 4.19
CA SER A 64 -8.33 -0.52 4.77
C SER A 64 -9.25 -1.66 5.18
N ILE A 65 -9.03 -2.88 4.67
CA ILE A 65 -9.84 -4.07 4.93
C ILE A 65 -8.91 -5.19 5.41
N GLN A 66 -8.93 -5.46 6.70
CA GLN A 66 -8.20 -6.58 7.30
C GLN A 66 -9.16 -7.73 7.57
N ASN A 67 -8.78 -8.96 7.18
CA ASN A 67 -9.59 -10.17 7.37
C ASN A 67 -11.04 -10.05 6.87
N GLN A 68 -11.26 -9.34 5.75
CA GLN A 68 -12.59 -9.08 5.15
C GLN A 68 -13.53 -8.22 6.01
N THR A 69 -12.98 -7.51 6.98
CA THR A 69 -13.66 -6.58 7.90
C THR A 69 -13.04 -5.19 7.78
N TYR A 70 -13.79 -4.13 8.10
CA TYR A 70 -13.23 -2.77 8.11
C TYR A 70 -12.11 -2.70 9.16
N ALA A 71 -10.90 -2.28 8.76
CA ALA A 71 -9.78 -2.09 9.66
C ALA A 71 -9.81 -0.65 10.21
N ASP A 72 -10.58 -0.45 11.28
CA ASP A 72 -10.74 0.81 12.04
C ASP A 72 -10.66 2.05 11.14
N LEU A 73 -11.75 2.31 10.41
CA LEU A 73 -11.79 3.32 9.36
C LEU A 73 -12.44 4.62 9.86
N GLY A 74 -11.68 5.71 9.80
CA GLY A 74 -12.18 7.07 10.03
C GLY A 74 -12.48 7.78 8.72
N ILE A 75 -13.71 8.29 8.54
CA ILE A 75 -14.06 9.16 7.41
C ILE A 75 -14.22 10.59 7.89
N VAL A 76 -13.29 11.47 7.50
CA VAL A 76 -13.31 12.89 7.81
C VAL A 76 -14.00 13.65 6.68
N LEU A 77 -15.16 14.21 6.99
CA LEU A 77 -16.05 14.91 6.08
C LEU A 77 -15.81 16.43 6.16
N PRO A 78 -16.16 17.18 5.11
CA PRO A 78 -16.19 18.63 5.19
C PRO A 78 -17.30 19.10 6.12
N GLU A 79 -17.17 20.32 6.66
CA GLU A 79 -18.13 20.93 7.59
C GLU A 79 -19.58 20.92 7.04
N LYS A 80 -19.71 21.12 5.72
CA LYS A 80 -21.00 21.14 5.00
C LYS A 80 -20.95 20.19 3.80
N LEU A 81 -21.87 19.23 3.76
CA LEU A 81 -22.02 18.30 2.65
C LEU A 81 -22.89 18.90 1.53
N THR A 82 -22.28 19.13 0.38
CA THR A 82 -22.95 19.49 -0.88
C THR A 82 -23.33 18.21 -1.64
N THR A 83 -24.09 18.36 -2.72
CA THR A 83 -24.43 17.23 -3.61
C THR A 83 -23.18 16.50 -4.11
N ASP A 84 -22.12 17.23 -4.43
CA ASP A 84 -20.89 16.63 -4.95
C ASP A 84 -20.11 15.87 -3.88
N TYR A 85 -20.13 16.34 -2.63
CA TYR A 85 -19.60 15.56 -1.51
C TYR A 85 -20.39 14.27 -1.28
N PHE A 86 -21.71 14.28 -1.40
CA PHE A 86 -22.50 13.05 -1.32
C PHE A 86 -22.16 12.07 -2.45
N LYS A 87 -21.95 12.56 -3.68
CA LYS A 87 -21.48 11.71 -4.79
C LYS A 87 -20.09 11.13 -4.50
N ALA A 88 -19.18 11.94 -3.98
CA ALA A 88 -17.83 11.51 -3.65
C ALA A 88 -17.83 10.42 -2.58
N LEU A 89 -18.58 10.66 -1.49
CA LEU A 89 -18.77 9.68 -0.43
C LEU A 89 -19.42 8.39 -0.94
N THR A 90 -20.40 8.50 -1.83
CA THR A 90 -21.05 7.34 -2.46
C THR A 90 -20.04 6.50 -3.25
N ASN A 91 -19.14 7.14 -4.02
CA ASN A 91 -18.09 6.41 -4.75
C ASN A 91 -17.18 5.64 -3.79
N VAL A 92 -16.74 6.28 -2.70
CA VAL A 92 -15.90 5.66 -1.66
C VAL A 92 -16.61 4.48 -1.01
N LEU A 93 -17.85 4.69 -0.52
CA LEU A 93 -18.59 3.65 0.18
C LEU A 93 -18.97 2.50 -0.75
N ASN A 94 -19.27 2.75 -2.02
CA ASN A 94 -19.49 1.70 -3.01
C ASN A 94 -18.22 0.87 -3.24
N LEU A 95 -17.04 1.51 -3.29
CA LEU A 95 -15.78 0.78 -3.38
C LEU A 95 -15.60 -0.14 -2.18
N LEU A 96 -15.72 0.42 -0.97
CA LEU A 96 -15.51 -0.31 0.27
C LEU A 96 -16.52 -1.46 0.43
N GLY A 97 -17.80 -1.19 0.20
CA GLY A 97 -18.88 -2.19 0.32
C GLY A 97 -18.76 -3.34 -0.69
N ASN A 98 -18.18 -3.10 -1.87
CA ASN A 98 -17.91 -4.17 -2.84
C ASN A 98 -16.77 -5.11 -2.41
N TYR A 99 -15.93 -4.73 -1.45
CA TYR A 99 -14.78 -5.52 -0.99
C TYR A 99 -14.99 -6.18 0.37
N THR A 100 -15.94 -5.71 1.18
CA THR A 100 -16.29 -6.35 2.46
C THR A 100 -17.19 -7.55 2.23
N GLN A 101 -16.68 -8.75 2.51
CA GLN A 101 -17.48 -9.99 2.48
C GLN A 101 -18.26 -10.19 3.78
N SER A 102 -17.86 -9.51 4.85
CA SER A 102 -18.55 -9.45 6.14
C SER A 102 -18.78 -7.98 6.52
N ASN A 103 -20.00 -7.61 6.92
CA ASN A 103 -20.37 -6.26 7.38
C ASN A 103 -19.90 -6.02 8.83
N THR A 104 -18.67 -6.43 9.15
CA THR A 104 -18.09 -6.37 10.50
C THR A 104 -16.94 -5.36 10.51
N GLY A 105 -16.79 -4.67 11.64
CA GLY A 105 -15.86 -3.53 11.80
C GLY A 105 -16.62 -2.20 11.91
N ASP A 106 -15.94 -1.17 12.41
CA ASP A 106 -16.54 0.14 12.68
C ASP A 106 -16.06 1.19 11.66
N ILE A 107 -17.01 2.01 11.18
CA ILE A 107 -16.72 3.20 10.39
C ILE A 107 -17.11 4.42 11.22
N THR A 108 -16.13 5.23 11.59
CA THR A 108 -16.36 6.44 12.37
C THR A 108 -16.37 7.66 11.45
N PHE A 109 -17.44 8.45 11.50
CA PHE A 109 -17.56 9.68 10.71
C PHE A 109 -17.23 10.90 11.56
N TYR A 110 -16.34 11.75 11.04
CA TYR A 110 -15.92 12.98 11.68
C TYR A 110 -16.32 14.18 10.82
N ARG A 111 -17.08 15.13 11.40
CA ARG A 111 -17.41 16.41 10.73
C ARG A 111 -16.43 17.53 11.06
N ASN A 112 -15.65 17.33 12.12
CA ASN A 112 -14.56 18.19 12.55
C ASN A 112 -13.29 17.35 12.56
N GLU A 113 -12.15 18.00 12.72
CA GLU A 113 -10.89 17.30 12.89
C GLU A 113 -10.97 16.29 14.07
N PRO A 114 -10.62 15.01 13.85
CA PRO A 114 -10.51 14.05 14.93
C PRO A 114 -9.44 14.47 15.93
N ASN A 115 -9.59 14.07 17.19
CA ASN A 115 -8.54 14.31 18.17
C ASN A 115 -7.29 13.46 17.84
N LYS A 116 -6.13 13.81 18.42
CA LYS A 116 -4.86 13.14 18.14
C LYS A 116 -4.90 11.62 18.37
N ASN A 117 -5.64 11.14 19.36
CA ASN A 117 -5.72 9.70 19.63
C ASN A 117 -6.47 8.97 18.50
N GLU A 118 -7.56 9.55 17.99
CA GLU A 118 -8.30 9.00 16.84
C GLU A 118 -7.47 9.01 15.55
N LEU A 119 -6.67 10.07 15.35
CA LEU A 119 -5.77 10.19 14.18
C LEU A 119 -4.65 9.15 14.17
N VAL A 120 -4.29 8.61 15.34
CA VAL A 120 -3.25 7.58 15.50
C VAL A 120 -3.84 6.18 15.31
N SER A 121 -5.09 5.94 15.72
CA SER A 121 -5.70 4.62 15.74
C SER A 121 -6.36 4.19 14.43
N HIS A 122 -6.72 5.14 13.55
CA HIS A 122 -7.52 4.84 12.36
C HIS A 122 -6.74 5.02 11.05
N ASN A 123 -7.06 4.19 10.06
CA ASN A 123 -6.87 4.57 8.66
C ASN A 123 -7.89 5.64 8.31
N LEU A 124 -7.48 6.66 7.55
CA LEU A 124 -8.33 7.83 7.30
C LEU A 124 -8.72 7.95 5.84
N ILE A 125 -9.99 8.26 5.59
CA ILE A 125 -10.44 8.82 4.32
C ILE A 125 -10.86 10.25 4.59
N VAL A 126 -10.14 11.19 4.01
CA VAL A 126 -10.37 12.62 4.21
C VAL A 126 -10.96 13.19 2.93
N LEU A 127 -12.16 13.77 3.00
CA LEU A 127 -12.83 14.42 1.89
C LEU A 127 -13.03 15.91 2.18
N GLY A 128 -12.80 16.77 1.20
CA GLY A 128 -13.12 18.19 1.32
C GLY A 128 -12.14 19.09 0.58
N THR A 129 -12.20 20.37 0.92
CA THR A 129 -11.23 21.39 0.52
C THR A 129 -10.50 21.91 1.75
N PRO A 130 -9.37 22.62 1.60
CA PRO A 130 -8.73 23.31 2.72
C PRO A 130 -9.61 24.40 3.38
N LYS A 131 -10.67 24.85 2.70
CA LYS A 131 -11.61 25.88 3.19
C LYS A 131 -12.69 25.33 4.11
N ASP A 132 -13.03 24.05 3.97
CA ASP A 132 -14.13 23.41 4.72
C ASP A 132 -13.73 22.09 5.40
N ASN A 133 -12.44 21.75 5.39
CA ASN A 133 -11.87 20.64 6.15
C ASN A 133 -10.48 21.04 6.71
N SER A 134 -10.39 21.29 8.01
CA SER A 134 -9.15 21.75 8.66
C SER A 134 -8.02 20.71 8.63
N LEU A 135 -8.35 19.41 8.55
CA LEU A 135 -7.36 18.36 8.45
C LEU A 135 -6.64 18.43 7.10
N ILE A 136 -7.34 18.71 6.00
CA ILE A 136 -6.72 18.90 4.68
C ILE A 136 -5.75 20.07 4.71
N LYS A 137 -6.12 21.18 5.35
CA LYS A 137 -5.25 22.34 5.51
C LYS A 137 -3.95 22.00 6.25
N LYS A 138 -4.01 21.15 7.28
CA LYS A 138 -2.83 20.65 8.01
C LYS A 138 -2.02 19.66 7.21
N LEU A 139 -2.69 18.76 6.49
CA LEU A 139 -2.03 17.76 5.65
C LEU A 139 -1.34 18.38 4.44
N ASN A 140 -1.62 19.65 4.07
CA ASN A 140 -1.09 20.29 2.87
C ASN A 140 0.42 20.15 2.71
N GLU A 141 1.20 20.33 3.78
CA GLU A 141 2.67 20.21 3.75
C GLU A 141 3.16 18.77 3.46
N HIS A 142 2.29 17.77 3.63
CA HIS A 142 2.57 16.35 3.40
C HIS A 142 1.94 15.82 2.10
N LEU A 143 1.10 16.60 1.43
CA LEU A 143 0.51 16.20 0.15
C LEU A 143 1.59 16.20 -0.94
N TYR A 144 1.44 15.30 -1.92
CA TYR A 144 2.28 15.31 -3.12
C TYR A 144 1.86 16.45 -4.07
N PHE A 145 0.55 16.65 -4.20
CA PHE A 145 -0.05 17.82 -4.85
C PHE A 145 -0.52 18.78 -3.76
N GLN A 146 0.33 19.77 -3.48
CA GLN A 146 0.11 20.78 -2.46
C GLN A 146 -0.68 21.95 -3.02
N TYR A 147 -1.39 22.64 -2.14
CA TYR A 147 -2.05 23.90 -2.40
C TYR A 147 -1.07 25.08 -2.26
N SER A 148 -1.40 26.19 -2.94
CA SER A 148 -0.88 27.51 -2.64
C SER A 148 -1.21 27.96 -1.22
N ASP A 149 -0.51 28.97 -0.71
CA ASP A 149 -0.68 29.50 0.65
C ASP A 149 -2.12 30.01 0.93
N ASP A 150 -2.82 30.46 -0.09
CA ASP A 150 -4.21 30.91 -0.04
C ASP A 150 -5.25 29.81 -0.34
N PHE A 151 -4.78 28.60 -0.63
CA PHE A 151 -5.60 27.41 -0.91
C PHE A 151 -6.57 27.58 -2.09
N ASP A 152 -6.21 28.39 -3.07
CA ASP A 152 -7.03 28.65 -4.25
C ASP A 152 -6.61 27.84 -5.48
N THR A 153 -5.42 27.22 -5.46
CA THR A 153 -4.92 26.40 -6.57
C THR A 153 -3.90 25.36 -6.08
N PHE A 154 -3.67 24.31 -6.87
CA PHE A 154 -2.53 23.42 -6.67
C PHE A 154 -1.25 24.02 -7.27
N ILE A 155 -0.14 23.90 -6.56
CA ILE A 155 1.17 24.34 -7.03
C ILE A 155 1.87 23.25 -7.84
N SER A 156 2.75 23.68 -8.75
CA SER A 156 3.61 22.77 -9.50
C SER A 156 4.51 21.96 -8.57
N ASN A 157 4.80 20.73 -8.95
CA ASN A 157 5.75 19.85 -8.27
C ASN A 157 6.71 19.20 -9.28
N GLU A 158 7.54 18.27 -8.82
CA GLU A 158 8.53 17.58 -9.64
C GLU A 158 7.93 16.66 -10.71
N LYS A 159 6.65 16.30 -10.59
CA LYS A 159 5.94 15.41 -11.53
C LYS A 159 5.07 16.16 -12.53
N LEU A 160 4.55 17.34 -12.17
CA LEU A 160 3.62 18.09 -12.98
C LEU A 160 3.82 19.61 -12.81
N SER A 161 4.06 20.28 -13.94
CA SER A 161 3.95 21.73 -14.02
C SER A 161 2.48 22.11 -14.12
N ILE A 162 1.99 22.86 -13.14
CA ILE A 162 0.58 23.24 -12.99
C ILE A 162 0.47 24.76 -13.20
N GLU A 163 -0.22 25.14 -14.26
CA GLU A 163 -0.70 26.51 -14.46
C GLU A 163 -1.77 26.84 -13.42
N SER A 164 -1.79 28.08 -12.91
CA SER A 164 -2.70 28.48 -11.82
C SER A 164 -4.17 28.17 -12.11
N ASP A 165 -4.65 28.43 -13.33
CA ASP A 165 -6.04 28.18 -13.69
C ASP A 165 -6.34 26.69 -13.89
N TYR A 166 -5.35 25.90 -14.34
CA TYR A 166 -5.49 24.46 -14.39
C TYR A 166 -5.61 23.88 -12.98
N GLY A 167 -4.73 24.32 -12.06
CA GLY A 167 -4.73 23.90 -10.66
C GLY A 167 -6.01 24.22 -9.89
N LYS A 168 -6.82 25.19 -10.34
CA LYS A 168 -8.15 25.47 -9.78
C LYS A 168 -9.21 24.42 -10.10
N SER A 169 -9.03 23.70 -11.20
CA SER A 169 -10.07 22.84 -11.80
C SER A 169 -9.84 21.35 -11.61
N ILE A 170 -8.68 20.96 -11.07
CA ILE A 170 -8.32 19.56 -10.89
C ILE A 170 -8.74 19.04 -9.50
N GLY A 171 -9.12 17.77 -9.46
CA GLY A 171 -9.28 16.99 -8.24
C GLY A 171 -8.10 16.05 -8.05
N THR A 172 -7.67 15.84 -6.81
CA THR A 172 -6.60 14.88 -6.50
C THR A 172 -7.05 13.83 -5.49
N ALA A 173 -6.68 12.58 -5.76
CA ALA A 173 -6.75 11.49 -4.81
C ALA A 173 -5.32 11.09 -4.45
N GLN A 174 -4.95 11.21 -3.18
CA GLN A 174 -3.58 11.04 -2.73
C GLN A 174 -3.51 10.07 -1.57
N LEU A 175 -2.62 9.10 -1.66
CA LEU A 175 -2.41 8.07 -0.66
C LEU A 175 -1.09 8.28 0.07
N LEU A 176 -1.18 8.67 1.33
CA LEU A 176 -0.05 9.04 2.17
C LEU A 176 -0.04 8.24 3.47
N PHE A 177 1.15 8.05 4.03
CA PHE A 177 1.23 7.55 5.41
C PHE A 177 0.75 8.65 6.34
N SER A 178 -0.03 8.29 7.35
CA SER A 178 -0.51 9.26 8.32
C SER A 178 0.71 9.90 9.01
N PRO A 179 0.80 11.24 9.08
CA PRO A 179 1.86 11.90 9.84
C PRO A 179 1.72 11.63 11.35
N TYR A 180 0.58 11.08 11.79
CA TYR A 180 0.28 10.75 13.17
C TYR A 180 0.64 9.31 13.54
N ASN A 181 0.63 8.39 12.58
CA ASN A 181 1.01 6.98 12.76
C ASN A 181 1.62 6.42 11.47
N ARG A 182 2.86 5.95 11.54
CA ARG A 182 3.60 5.41 10.39
C ARG A 182 2.96 4.15 9.80
N ASP A 183 2.18 3.42 10.59
CA ASP A 183 1.52 2.18 10.19
C ASP A 183 0.10 2.43 9.65
N ALA A 184 -0.40 3.66 9.78
CA ALA A 184 -1.71 4.06 9.27
C ALA A 184 -1.58 4.81 7.94
N VAL A 185 -2.60 4.66 7.10
CA VAL A 185 -2.64 5.30 5.79
C VAL A 185 -3.83 6.24 5.70
N SER A 186 -3.62 7.38 5.04
CA SER A 186 -4.63 8.38 4.74
C SER A 186 -4.86 8.46 3.24
N LEU A 187 -6.10 8.24 2.82
CA LEU A 187 -6.59 8.57 1.49
C LEU A 187 -7.22 9.96 1.54
N VAL A 188 -6.59 10.92 0.87
CA VAL A 188 -7.06 12.30 0.80
C VAL A 188 -7.69 12.55 -0.57
N LEU A 189 -8.99 12.85 -0.58
CA LEU A 189 -9.76 13.26 -1.75
C LEU A 189 -10.02 14.76 -1.65
N THR A 190 -9.28 15.54 -2.43
CA THR A 190 -9.26 16.99 -2.26
C THR A 190 -9.27 17.75 -3.58
N GLY A 191 -9.80 18.96 -3.55
CA GLY A 191 -9.91 19.89 -4.68
C GLY A 191 -10.03 21.33 -4.18
N VAL A 192 -10.07 22.31 -5.07
CA VAL A 192 -10.29 23.72 -4.67
C VAL A 192 -11.76 23.96 -4.29
N ASP A 193 -12.67 23.18 -4.86
CA ASP A 193 -14.10 23.16 -4.56
C ASP A 193 -14.66 21.72 -4.47
N SER A 194 -15.94 21.58 -4.14
CA SER A 194 -16.57 20.28 -3.98
C SER A 194 -16.73 19.50 -5.29
N GLU A 195 -16.78 20.19 -6.44
CA GLU A 195 -16.84 19.54 -7.75
C GLU A 195 -15.50 18.83 -8.05
N ALA A 196 -14.39 19.51 -7.83
CA ALA A 196 -13.05 18.94 -7.92
C ALA A 196 -12.85 17.75 -6.97
N VAL A 197 -13.40 17.80 -5.74
CA VAL A 197 -13.39 16.65 -4.81
C VAL A 197 -14.18 15.47 -5.37
N TYR A 198 -15.33 15.73 -6.00
CA TYR A 198 -16.07 14.69 -6.71
C TYR A 198 -15.25 14.11 -7.88
N LEU A 199 -14.59 14.94 -8.68
CA LEU A 199 -13.71 14.47 -9.76
C LEU A 199 -12.65 13.49 -9.23
N ALA A 200 -11.97 13.84 -8.14
CA ALA A 200 -10.99 12.97 -7.48
C ALA A 200 -11.59 11.60 -7.11
N SER A 201 -12.82 11.59 -6.57
CA SER A 201 -13.50 10.36 -6.15
C SER A 201 -13.94 9.46 -7.31
N THR A 202 -14.04 9.97 -8.55
CA THR A 202 -14.53 9.18 -9.69
C THR A 202 -13.65 7.96 -10.01
N GLN A 203 -12.41 8.04 -9.56
CA GLN A 203 -11.41 6.99 -9.67
C GLN A 203 -11.72 5.82 -8.73
N LEU A 204 -12.42 6.10 -7.64
CA LEU A 204 -12.82 5.09 -6.67
C LEU A 204 -14.19 4.46 -7.00
N LYS A 205 -14.76 4.68 -8.18
CA LYS A 205 -16.11 4.17 -8.52
C LYS A 205 -16.22 2.65 -8.63
N SER A 206 -15.13 1.93 -8.95
CA SER A 206 -15.18 0.48 -9.15
C SER A 206 -13.84 -0.18 -8.85
N GLN A 207 -13.88 -1.49 -8.56
CA GLN A 207 -12.69 -2.33 -8.42
C GLN A 207 -11.79 -2.28 -9.66
N ALA A 208 -12.36 -2.35 -10.86
CA ALA A 208 -11.58 -2.27 -12.09
C ALA A 208 -10.84 -0.93 -12.19
N ASN A 209 -11.43 0.16 -11.72
CA ASN A 209 -10.75 1.45 -11.66
C ASN A 209 -9.65 1.43 -10.57
N ALA A 210 -9.99 0.96 -9.36
CA ALA A 210 -9.11 0.86 -8.18
C ALA A 210 -7.86 -0.01 -8.37
N SER A 211 -8.01 -1.18 -8.99
CA SER A 211 -6.95 -2.19 -9.10
C SER A 211 -5.96 -1.92 -10.23
N ILE A 212 -6.29 -1.01 -11.16
CA ILE A 212 -5.39 -0.61 -12.26
C ILE A 212 -4.36 0.44 -11.78
N TYR A 213 -4.56 1.03 -10.60
CA TYR A 213 -3.69 2.10 -10.09
C TYR A 213 -2.32 1.59 -9.63
N GLN A 214 -1.27 2.01 -10.32
CA GLN A 214 0.12 1.67 -9.96
C GLN A 214 0.80 2.76 -9.10
N GLY A 215 0.08 3.86 -8.82
CA GLY A 215 0.58 5.05 -8.14
C GLY A 215 0.15 5.20 -6.69
N ASP A 216 0.64 6.28 -6.06
CA ASP A 216 0.23 6.79 -4.75
C ASP A 216 -0.48 8.15 -4.86
N ALA A 217 -0.61 8.72 -6.07
CA ALA A 217 -1.43 9.89 -6.33
C ALA A 217 -2.10 9.83 -7.70
N VAL A 218 -3.30 10.42 -7.79
CA VAL A 218 -4.07 10.55 -9.03
C VAL A 218 -4.58 11.97 -9.15
N VAL A 219 -4.43 12.56 -10.34
CA VAL A 219 -5.02 13.85 -10.72
C VAL A 219 -6.13 13.61 -11.74
N VAL A 220 -7.25 14.30 -11.57
CA VAL A 220 -8.39 14.25 -12.47
C VAL A 220 -8.76 15.67 -12.86
N ASP A 221 -8.80 15.96 -14.15
CA ASP A 221 -9.20 17.28 -14.65
C ASP A 221 -10.72 17.38 -14.87
N ALA A 222 -11.19 18.60 -15.18
CA ALA A 222 -12.58 18.89 -15.48
C ALA A 222 -13.16 18.12 -16.69
N ASN A 223 -12.30 17.59 -17.57
CA ASN A 223 -12.69 16.74 -18.70
C ASN A 223 -12.68 15.25 -18.33
N TYR A 224 -12.58 14.91 -17.04
CA TYR A 224 -12.47 13.55 -16.52
C TYR A 224 -11.23 12.81 -17.02
N ARG A 225 -10.19 13.53 -17.49
CA ARG A 225 -8.92 12.93 -17.84
C ARG A 225 -8.15 12.62 -16.57
N ARG A 226 -7.58 11.42 -16.54
CA ARG A 226 -6.85 10.88 -15.40
C ARG A 226 -5.35 10.92 -15.67
N TYR A 227 -4.59 11.25 -14.64
CA TYR A 227 -3.14 11.18 -14.62
C TYR A 227 -2.69 10.50 -13.33
N ASP A 228 -1.98 9.39 -13.45
CA ASP A 228 -1.51 8.58 -12.31
C ASP A 228 -0.03 8.88 -12.03
N TYR A 229 0.32 9.04 -10.77
CA TYR A 229 1.66 9.42 -10.33
C TYR A 229 2.16 8.51 -9.19
N ARG A 230 3.49 8.30 -9.18
CA ARG A 230 4.20 7.53 -8.15
C ARG A 230 5.32 8.40 -7.58
N PHE A 231 5.16 8.82 -6.33
CA PHE A 231 6.11 9.68 -5.62
C PHE A 231 7.11 8.87 -4.79
N LYS A 232 6.66 7.84 -4.06
CA LYS A 232 7.51 7.10 -3.10
C LYS A 232 8.61 6.22 -3.72
N LYS A 233 8.48 5.83 -5.00
CA LYS A 233 9.48 4.97 -5.67
C LYS A 233 10.80 5.72 -5.97
N GLU A 234 10.80 7.04 -5.95
CA GLU A 234 12.02 7.85 -6.18
C GLU A 234 12.62 8.42 -4.89
N ALA A 235 11.84 8.51 -3.80
CA ALA A 235 12.32 8.96 -2.49
C ALA A 235 13.17 7.91 -1.72
N SER A 236 13.20 6.65 -2.17
CA SER A 236 14.04 5.59 -1.59
C SER A 236 15.41 5.45 -2.28
N ALA A 237 15.81 6.48 -3.04
CA ALA A 237 17.18 6.63 -3.56
C ALA A 237 18.11 7.42 -2.62
N ASP A 238 17.57 8.11 -1.62
CA ASP A 238 18.34 8.87 -0.63
C ASP A 238 17.91 8.52 0.80
N GLU A 239 18.48 7.45 1.33
CA GLU A 239 18.84 7.28 2.75
C GLU A 239 19.73 6.02 2.85
N ASP A 240 21.05 6.23 2.77
CA ASP A 240 22.17 5.46 3.35
C ASP A 240 22.11 3.92 3.48
N GLU A 241 21.35 3.20 2.67
CA GLU A 241 21.50 1.75 2.51
C GLU A 241 22.52 1.48 1.42
N SER A 242 23.78 1.35 1.83
CA SER A 242 24.91 1.00 0.96
C SER A 242 24.51 -0.11 -0.01
N VAL A 243 24.79 0.06 -1.30
CA VAL A 243 24.46 -0.90 -2.38
C VAL A 243 24.79 -2.37 -2.02
N LEU A 244 25.74 -2.58 -1.10
CA LEU A 244 26.11 -3.87 -0.51
C LEU A 244 24.97 -4.55 0.28
N SER A 245 24.15 -3.84 1.06
CA SER A 245 23.08 -4.44 1.90
C SER A 245 21.90 -4.95 1.07
N ARG A 246 21.57 -4.26 -0.04
CA ARG A 246 20.57 -4.71 -1.02
C ARG A 246 20.99 -5.98 -1.78
N ILE A 247 22.29 -6.14 -2.04
CA ILE A 247 22.83 -7.34 -2.70
C ILE A 247 22.84 -8.53 -1.73
N ILE A 248 23.16 -8.31 -0.46
CA ILE A 248 23.23 -9.37 0.57
C ILE A 248 21.85 -9.93 0.93
N SER A 249 20.79 -9.13 0.77
CA SER A 249 19.42 -9.51 1.14
C SER A 249 18.72 -10.44 0.14
N GLN A 250 19.22 -10.55 -1.10
CA GLN A 250 18.73 -11.50 -2.09
C GLN A 250 19.66 -12.71 -2.17
N LYS A 251 19.19 -13.89 -1.73
CA LYS A 251 19.96 -15.14 -1.73
C LYS A 251 20.52 -15.48 -3.11
N ASP A 252 19.79 -15.18 -4.18
CA ASP A 252 20.20 -15.49 -5.55
C ASP A 252 21.33 -14.56 -6.04
N ALA A 253 21.29 -13.27 -5.70
CA ALA A 253 22.33 -12.31 -6.08
C ALA A 253 23.69 -12.62 -5.42
N VAL A 254 23.67 -13.06 -4.15
CA VAL A 254 24.87 -13.50 -3.43
C VAL A 254 25.47 -14.74 -4.09
N ILE A 255 24.64 -15.70 -4.50
CA ILE A 255 25.11 -16.92 -5.18
C ILE A 255 25.78 -16.58 -6.50
N TYR A 256 25.16 -15.72 -7.34
CA TYR A 256 25.78 -15.30 -8.60
C TYR A 256 27.08 -14.52 -8.39
N GLY A 257 27.16 -13.67 -7.37
CA GLY A 257 28.38 -12.95 -7.01
C GLY A 257 29.53 -13.88 -6.64
N ILE A 258 29.27 -14.91 -5.83
CA ILE A 258 30.28 -15.92 -5.44
C ILE A 258 30.78 -16.68 -6.68
N VAL A 259 29.88 -17.09 -7.57
CA VAL A 259 30.24 -17.80 -8.81
C VAL A 259 31.11 -16.91 -9.71
N PHE A 260 30.79 -15.61 -9.82
CA PHE A 260 31.57 -14.66 -10.60
C PHE A 260 32.99 -14.48 -10.05
N VAL A 261 33.15 -14.34 -8.73
CA VAL A 261 34.47 -14.22 -8.09
C VAL A 261 35.29 -15.49 -8.31
N LEU A 262 34.69 -16.68 -8.18
CA LEU A 262 35.36 -17.94 -8.47
C LEU A 262 35.85 -18.02 -9.91
N ALA A 263 35.04 -17.59 -10.87
CA ALA A 263 35.44 -17.55 -12.28
C ALA A 263 36.64 -16.61 -12.51
N VAL A 264 36.64 -15.43 -11.90
CA VAL A 264 37.76 -14.48 -11.98
C VAL A 264 39.04 -15.06 -11.36
N VAL A 265 38.94 -15.71 -10.21
CA VAL A 265 40.10 -16.36 -9.56
C VAL A 265 40.69 -17.44 -10.45
N ILE A 266 39.86 -18.25 -11.11
CA ILE A 266 40.34 -19.27 -12.06
C ILE A 266 41.08 -18.61 -13.23
N VAL A 267 40.53 -17.53 -13.80
CA VAL A 267 41.19 -16.79 -14.89
C VAL A 267 42.54 -16.22 -14.44
N VAL A 268 42.62 -15.65 -13.24
CA VAL A 268 43.86 -15.12 -12.67
C VAL A 268 44.88 -16.23 -12.41
N LEU A 269 44.45 -17.39 -11.91
CA LEU A 269 45.35 -18.53 -11.70
C LEU A 269 45.89 -19.07 -13.03
N VAL A 270 45.05 -19.14 -14.07
CA VAL A 270 45.49 -19.53 -15.41
C VAL A 270 46.51 -18.53 -15.95
N LEU A 271 46.24 -17.23 -15.86
CA LEU A 271 47.18 -16.18 -16.27
C LEU A 271 48.50 -16.27 -15.50
N TYR A 272 48.44 -16.47 -14.18
CA TYR A 272 49.62 -16.64 -13.34
C TYR A 272 50.47 -17.86 -13.78
N PHE A 273 49.83 -19.00 -14.01
CA PHE A 273 50.52 -20.21 -14.49
C PHE A 273 51.13 -20.02 -15.89
N VAL A 274 50.43 -19.33 -16.79
CA VAL A 274 50.93 -19.03 -18.13
C VAL A 274 52.15 -18.11 -18.06
N ILE A 275 52.09 -17.04 -17.26
CA ILE A 275 53.21 -16.11 -17.07
C ILE A 275 54.41 -16.83 -16.44
N LYS A 276 54.19 -17.63 -15.39
CA LYS A 276 55.26 -18.41 -14.74
C LYS A 276 55.90 -19.43 -15.69
N ARG A 277 55.12 -20.02 -16.60
CA ARG A 277 55.61 -20.96 -17.61
C ARG A 277 56.36 -20.27 -18.75
N TYR A 278 55.99 -19.05 -19.12
CA TYR A 278 56.60 -18.31 -20.22
C TYR A 278 57.82 -17.48 -19.80
N TYR A 279 57.89 -17.05 -18.54
CA TYR A 279 59.04 -16.34 -17.95
C TYR A 279 59.59 -17.11 -16.75
N PRO A 280 60.42 -18.16 -16.97
CA PRO A 280 61.14 -18.80 -15.88
C PRO A 280 62.05 -17.76 -15.21
N THR A 281 61.83 -17.50 -13.94
CA THR A 281 62.64 -16.56 -13.15
C THR A 281 64.08 -17.07 -13.13
N PRO A 282 65.09 -16.29 -13.55
CA PRO A 282 66.47 -16.75 -13.51
C PRO A 282 66.88 -16.97 -12.05
N THR A 283 67.34 -18.18 -11.75
CA THR A 283 67.88 -18.56 -10.44
C THR A 283 68.99 -17.60 -10.03
N ALA A 284 68.88 -17.09 -8.80
CA ALA A 284 69.88 -16.24 -8.18
C ALA A 284 71.26 -16.93 -8.21
N LYS A 285 72.26 -16.11 -8.55
CA LYS A 285 73.66 -16.47 -8.84
C LYS A 285 74.31 -17.37 -7.80
N GLU A 286 74.99 -18.38 -8.33
CA GLU A 286 76.24 -18.98 -7.85
C GLU A 286 77.02 -18.03 -6.92
N LYS A 287 77.22 -18.48 -5.67
CA LYS A 287 78.20 -17.88 -4.77
C LYS A 287 79.59 -18.16 -5.35
N GLY A 288 80.37 -17.10 -5.45
CA GLY A 288 81.64 -17.09 -6.15
C GLY A 288 82.73 -17.93 -5.52
N GLY A 289 83.81 -18.03 -6.30
CA GLY A 289 85.14 -17.72 -5.78
C GLY A 289 86.04 -18.93 -5.59
N GLU A 290 86.53 -19.45 -6.71
CA GLU A 290 87.82 -20.12 -6.77
C GLU A 290 88.91 -19.03 -6.64
N GLN A 291 89.73 -19.11 -5.59
CA GLN A 291 91.05 -18.47 -5.57
C GLN A 291 92.06 -19.41 -4.91
N ASN A 292 93.13 -19.66 -5.67
CA ASN A 292 94.22 -20.60 -5.47
C ASN A 292 95.11 -20.32 -4.25
N ASP A 293 95.77 -21.37 -3.76
CA ASP A 293 97.24 -21.60 -3.81
C ASP A 293 97.73 -22.37 -2.56
N GLN A 294 98.28 -23.56 -2.82
CA GLN A 294 99.57 -24.04 -2.31
C GLN A 294 100.06 -25.24 -3.12
#